data_AF-W9GD17-F1
#
_entry.id   AF-W9GD17-F1
#
_cell.length_a   1.000
_cell.length_b   1.000
_cell.length_c   1.000
_cell.angle_alpha   90.00
_cell.angle_beta   90.00
_cell.angle_gamma   90.00
#
_symmetry.space_group_name_H-M   'P 1'
#
loop_
_entity.id
_entity.type
_entity.pdbx_description
1 polymer ?
#
loop_
_entity_poly.entity_id
_entity_poly.type
_entity_poly.pdbx_seq_one_letter_code
_entity_poly.pdbx_strand_id
1 'polypeptide(L)'
;MGQSQQEGKEASGGPLGSIVWKAMTMGSTLLATRVATTVASKTWKVATGKSVPVKGDYDNERTRDVVAYTALSAMVLAATKVAAERKAAEYYRDSTGHLPKHLIETKLTKKEKKAHKKLEKARKKAGQKADQLAS
;
A
#
# COMPACT_ATOMS: atom_id res chain seq x y z
N MET A 1 -2.21 21.60 34.18
CA MET A 1 -2.92 20.31 34.23
C MET A 1 -3.88 20.29 33.05
N GLY A 2 -3.53 19.63 31.95
CA GLY A 2 -4.31 19.74 30.72
C GLY A 2 -3.89 18.69 29.71
N GLN A 3 -4.56 17.54 29.75
CA GLN A 3 -4.67 16.62 28.61
C GLN A 3 -6.10 16.07 28.59
N SER A 4 -7.05 16.98 28.40
CA SER A 4 -8.33 16.69 27.79
C SER A 4 -8.19 17.03 26.32
N GLN A 5 -7.87 16.03 25.48
CA GLN A 5 -8.28 15.95 24.07
C GLN A 5 -7.71 14.69 23.40
N GLN A 6 -8.66 13.86 22.97
CA GLN A 6 -8.60 12.93 21.83
C GLN A 6 -7.97 11.55 22.05
N GLU A 7 -8.59 10.80 22.96
CA GLU A 7 -8.91 9.41 22.64
C GLU A 7 -10.27 9.36 21.95
N GLY A 8 -10.27 9.40 20.61
CA GLY A 8 -11.39 8.90 19.80
C GLY A 8 -11.44 7.37 19.92
N LYS A 9 -11.72 6.89 21.13
CA LYS A 9 -11.94 5.48 21.41
C LYS A 9 -13.34 5.11 20.96
N GLU A 10 -13.35 4.09 20.11
CA GLU A 10 -14.38 3.06 20.08
C GLU A 10 -15.72 3.50 19.49
N ALA A 11 -15.81 3.34 18.16
CA ALA A 11 -17.06 2.89 17.57
C ALA A 11 -17.47 1.61 18.31
N SER A 12 -18.36 1.78 19.29
CA SER A 12 -18.95 0.72 20.08
C SER A 12 -19.83 -0.15 19.20
N GLY A 13 -19.21 -1.12 18.54
CA GLY A 13 -19.86 -2.34 18.12
C GLY A 13 -19.10 -3.46 18.80
N GLY A 14 -19.78 -4.31 19.58
CA GLY A 14 -19.16 -5.52 20.14
C GLY A 14 -18.49 -6.37 19.05
N PRO A 15 -17.84 -7.51 19.38
CA PRO A 15 -17.19 -8.37 18.39
C PRO A 15 -18.05 -8.63 17.13
N LEU A 16 -19.38 -8.71 17.29
CA LEU A 16 -20.36 -8.78 16.20
C LEU A 16 -20.44 -7.53 15.29
N GLY A 17 -20.39 -6.30 15.84
CA GLY A 17 -20.41 -5.06 15.06
C GLY A 17 -19.15 -4.87 14.22
N SER A 18 -17.99 -5.27 14.74
CA SER A 18 -16.73 -5.28 13.98
C SER A 18 -16.77 -6.26 12.80
N ILE A 19 -17.42 -7.41 12.96
CA ILE A 19 -17.57 -8.43 11.92
C ILE A 19 -18.54 -7.94 10.84
N VAL A 20 -19.69 -7.37 11.21
CA VAL A 20 -20.66 -6.80 10.27
C VAL A 20 -20.03 -5.69 9.44
N TRP A 21 -19.27 -4.79 10.07
CA TRP A 21 -18.55 -3.73 9.37
C TRP A 21 -17.50 -4.28 8.39
N LYS A 22 -16.73 -5.30 8.79
CA LYS A 22 -15.76 -5.97 7.90
C LYS A 22 -16.45 -6.68 6.73
N ALA A 23 -17.58 -7.35 6.98
CA ALA A 23 -18.35 -7.98 5.90
C ALA A 23 -18.89 -6.94 4.91
N MET A 24 -19.38 -5.81 5.40
CA MET A 24 -19.87 -4.72 4.55
C MET A 24 -18.76 -4.09 3.71
N THR A 25 -17.59 -3.84 4.30
CA THR A 25 -16.43 -3.28 3.57
C THR A 25 -15.89 -4.26 2.53
N MET A 26 -15.81 -5.55 2.85
CA MET A 26 -15.45 -6.59 1.88
C MET A 26 -16.46 -6.67 0.74
N GLY A 27 -17.76 -6.71 1.05
CA GLY A 27 -18.83 -6.73 0.05
C GLY A 27 -18.80 -5.51 -0.87
N SER A 28 -18.61 -4.32 -0.29
CA SER A 28 -18.50 -3.06 -1.03
C SER A 28 -17.29 -3.05 -1.94
N THR A 29 -16.15 -3.57 -1.48
CA THR A 29 -14.92 -3.66 -2.29
C THR A 29 -15.13 -4.54 -3.53
N LEU A 30 -15.81 -5.67 -3.38
CA LEU A 30 -16.13 -6.56 -4.51
C LEU A 30 -17.06 -5.88 -5.52
N LEU A 31 -18.11 -5.23 -5.04
CA LEU A 31 -19.04 -4.47 -5.88
C LEU A 31 -18.33 -3.33 -6.62
N ALA A 32 -17.54 -2.53 -5.91
CA ALA A 32 -16.74 -1.45 -6.47
C ALA A 32 -15.78 -1.97 -7.54
N THR A 33 -15.10 -3.09 -7.26
CA THR A 33 -14.18 -3.72 -8.21
C THR A 33 -14.90 -4.14 -9.49
N ARG A 34 -16.10 -4.71 -9.39
CA ARG A 34 -16.88 -5.15 -10.55
C ARG A 34 -17.36 -3.97 -11.41
N VAL A 35 -17.83 -2.91 -10.77
CA VAL A 35 -18.24 -1.68 -11.47
C VAL A 35 -17.02 -1.04 -12.13
N ALA A 36 -15.91 -0.88 -11.41
CA ALA A 36 -14.68 -0.33 -11.94
C ALA A 36 -14.17 -1.12 -13.15
N THR A 37 -14.16 -2.45 -13.07
CA THR A 37 -13.75 -3.33 -14.18
C THR A 37 -14.65 -3.13 -15.40
N THR A 38 -15.96 -2.98 -15.19
CA THR A 38 -16.92 -2.76 -16.28
C THR A 38 -16.70 -1.42 -16.96
N VAL A 39 -16.53 -0.35 -16.18
CA VAL A 39 -16.25 0.99 -16.69
C VAL A 39 -14.93 1.00 -17.45
N ALA A 40 -13.85 0.47 -16.86
CA ALA A 40 -12.55 0.37 -17.52
C ALA A 40 -12.65 -0.40 -18.85
N SER A 41 -13.42 -1.50 -18.87
CA SER A 41 -13.62 -2.31 -20.08
C SER A 41 -14.36 -1.56 -21.18
N LYS A 42 -15.40 -0.82 -20.81
CA LYS A 42 -16.14 0.04 -21.75
C LYS A 42 -15.26 1.17 -22.27
N THR A 43 -14.53 1.86 -21.39
CA THR A 43 -13.63 2.96 -21.77
C THR A 43 -12.58 2.48 -22.76
N TRP A 44 -11.96 1.33 -22.51
CA TRP A 44 -10.99 0.76 -23.43
C TRP A 44 -11.61 0.40 -24.78
N LYS A 45 -12.78 -0.26 -24.77
CA LYS A 45 -13.51 -0.61 -26.00
C LYS A 45 -13.91 0.62 -26.80
N VAL A 46 -14.29 1.71 -26.14
CA VAL A 46 -14.59 2.98 -26.81
C VAL A 46 -13.31 3.59 -27.41
N ALA A 47 -12.20 3.56 -26.67
CA ALA A 47 -10.94 4.18 -27.12
C ALA A 47 -10.22 3.41 -28.24
N THR A 48 -10.24 2.08 -28.20
CA THR A 48 -9.48 1.23 -29.14
C THR A 48 -10.37 0.43 -30.09
N GLY A 49 -11.69 0.43 -29.91
CA GLY A 49 -12.62 -0.42 -30.66
C GLY A 49 -12.56 -1.91 -30.28
N LYS A 50 -11.62 -2.32 -29.43
CA LYS A 50 -11.32 -3.71 -29.08
C LYS A 50 -11.70 -4.02 -27.63
N SER A 51 -12.05 -5.27 -27.34
CA SER A 51 -12.25 -5.73 -25.96
C SER A 51 -10.95 -5.59 -25.15
N VAL A 52 -11.06 -5.35 -23.84
CA VAL A 52 -9.88 -5.28 -22.97
C VAL A 52 -9.09 -6.58 -23.09
N PRO A 53 -7.77 -6.48 -23.32
CA PRO A 53 -6.93 -7.66 -23.38
C PRO A 53 -6.89 -8.35 -22.00
N VAL A 54 -7.66 -9.42 -21.85
CA VAL A 54 -7.66 -10.29 -20.67
C VAL A 54 -6.74 -11.49 -20.88
N LYS A 55 -6.11 -11.93 -19.79
CA LYS A 55 -5.20 -13.08 -19.70
C LYS A 55 -5.89 -14.33 -20.24
N GLY A 56 -5.36 -14.98 -21.27
CA GLY A 56 -5.90 -16.25 -21.79
C GLY A 56 -6.25 -16.28 -23.27
N ASP A 57 -6.32 -15.13 -23.93
CA ASP A 57 -6.53 -15.04 -25.37
C ASP A 57 -5.15 -14.75 -25.96
N TYR A 58 -4.53 -15.78 -26.55
CA TYR A 58 -3.12 -15.80 -26.93
C TYR A 58 -2.96 -15.80 -28.45
N ASP A 59 -3.73 -14.95 -29.12
CA ASP A 59 -3.36 -14.54 -30.46
C ASP A 59 -2.10 -13.66 -30.39
N ASN A 60 -1.11 -13.91 -31.24
CA ASN A 60 0.18 -13.19 -31.23
C ASN A 60 -0.03 -11.67 -31.34
N GLU A 61 -1.05 -11.24 -32.08
CA GLU A 61 -1.38 -9.82 -32.28
C GLU A 61 -1.88 -9.15 -31.00
N ARG A 62 -2.50 -9.90 -30.06
CA ARG A 62 -3.01 -9.36 -28.79
C ARG A 62 -1.95 -9.24 -27.70
N THR A 63 -0.79 -9.89 -27.81
CA THR A 63 0.27 -9.81 -26.79
C THR A 63 0.80 -8.38 -26.63
N ARG A 64 0.95 -7.63 -27.73
CA ARG A 64 1.40 -6.23 -27.69
C ARG A 64 0.37 -5.33 -26.99
N ASP A 65 -0.91 -5.53 -27.28
CA ASP A 65 -2.01 -4.80 -26.62
C ASP A 65 -2.04 -5.09 -25.11
N VAL A 66 -1.81 -6.34 -24.68
CA VAL A 66 -1.71 -6.71 -23.25
C VAL A 66 -0.57 -5.95 -22.57
N VAL A 67 0.61 -5.91 -23.19
CA VAL A 67 1.79 -5.23 -22.63
C VAL A 67 1.54 -3.72 -22.55
N ALA A 68 1.01 -3.10 -23.62
CA ALA A 68 0.70 -1.68 -23.65
C ALA A 68 -0.36 -1.31 -22.60
N TYR A 69 -1.44 -2.07 -22.49
CA TYR A 69 -2.49 -1.88 -21.49
C TYR A 69 -1.95 -2.01 -20.07
N THR A 70 -1.11 -3.02 -19.82
CA THR A 70 -0.50 -3.26 -18.51
C THR A 70 0.46 -2.15 -18.13
N ALA A 71 1.31 -1.71 -19.06
CA ALA A 71 2.24 -0.61 -18.84
C ALA A 71 1.50 0.70 -18.52
N LEU A 72 0.45 1.02 -19.29
CA LEU A 72 -0.39 2.19 -19.04
C LEU A 72 -1.08 2.11 -17.67
N SER A 73 -1.66 0.95 -17.34
CA SER A 73 -2.32 0.74 -16.05
C SER A 73 -1.34 0.86 -14.89
N ALA A 74 -0.14 0.31 -15.02
CA ALA A 74 0.92 0.42 -14.01
C ALA A 74 1.35 1.88 -13.81
N MET A 75 1.49 2.64 -14.90
CA MET A 75 1.82 4.07 -14.84
C MET A 75 0.74 4.87 -14.10
N VAL A 76 -0.54 4.62 -14.40
CA VAL A 76 -1.67 5.26 -13.71
C VAL A 76 -1.67 4.91 -12.22
N LEU A 77 -1.43 3.64 -11.87
CA LEU A 77 -1.41 3.21 -10.48
C LEU A 77 -0.24 3.85 -9.70
N ALA A 78 0.94 3.92 -10.31
CA ALA A 78 2.09 4.59 -9.72
C ALA A 78 1.83 6.09 -9.51
N ALA A 79 1.27 6.77 -10.50
CA ALA A 79 0.90 8.18 -10.38
C ALA A 79 -0.13 8.41 -9.27
N THR A 80 -1.14 7.54 -9.17
CA THR A 80 -2.16 7.60 -8.12
C THR A 80 -1.54 7.45 -6.74
N LYS A 81 -0.61 6.51 -6.56
CA LYS A 81 0.10 6.32 -5.30
C LYS A 81 0.88 7.57 -4.88
N VAL A 82 1.66 8.15 -5.80
CA VAL A 82 2.43 9.37 -5.53
C VAL A 82 1.50 10.54 -5.18
N ALA A 83 0.38 10.68 -5.89
CA ALA A 83 -0.61 11.70 -5.60
C ALA A 83 -1.25 11.51 -4.21
N ALA A 84 -1.57 10.27 -3.84
CA ALA A 84 -2.13 9.94 -2.54
C ALA A 84 -1.14 10.21 -1.40
N GLU A 85 0.14 9.84 -1.56
CA GLU A 85 1.21 10.13 -0.60
C GLU A 85 1.39 11.64 -0.40
N ARG A 86 1.39 12.41 -1.50
CA ARG A 86 1.46 13.87 -1.45
C ARG A 86 0.25 14.46 -0.73
N LYS A 87 -0.96 13.99 -1.03
CA LYS A 87 -2.18 14.47 -0.39
C LYS A 87 -2.26 14.11 1.07
N ALA A 88 -1.81 12.92 1.46
CA ALA A 88 -1.67 12.56 2.87
C ALA A 88 -0.68 13.51 3.57
N ALA A 89 0.49 13.77 2.97
CA ALA A 89 1.47 14.68 3.54
C ALA A 89 0.94 16.12 3.67
N GLU A 90 0.25 16.64 2.65
CA GLU A 90 -0.43 17.95 2.72
C GLU A 90 -1.51 17.95 3.80
N TYR A 91 -2.35 16.92 3.85
CA TYR A 91 -3.42 16.81 4.84
C TYR A 91 -2.88 16.77 6.26
N TYR A 92 -1.80 16.02 6.52
CA TYR A 92 -1.14 16.03 7.82
C TYR A 92 -0.54 17.40 8.14
N ARG A 93 0.05 18.08 7.15
CA ARG A 93 0.64 19.41 7.34
C ARG A 93 -0.43 20.47 7.65
N ASP A 94 -1.57 20.41 6.96
CA ASP A 94 -2.67 21.37 7.08
C ASP A 94 -3.55 21.09 8.31
N SER A 95 -3.77 19.81 8.64
CA SER A 95 -4.68 19.40 9.73
C SER A 95 -4.01 19.39 11.10
N THR A 96 -2.69 19.24 11.19
CA THR A 96 -2.03 19.15 12.51
C THR A 96 -1.35 20.44 12.94
N GLY A 97 -0.79 21.26 12.03
CA GLY A 97 -0.06 22.50 12.37
C GLY A 97 1.10 22.37 13.38
N HIS A 98 1.24 21.22 14.03
CA HIS A 98 2.14 20.84 15.11
C HIS A 98 2.41 19.36 14.92
N LEU A 99 3.64 19.02 14.55
CA LEU A 99 4.09 17.64 14.47
C LEU A 99 3.92 16.99 15.86
N PRO A 100 3.14 15.90 16.00
CA PRO A 100 2.97 15.26 17.30
C PRO A 100 4.36 14.84 17.81
N LYS A 101 4.66 15.18 19.08
CA LYS A 101 6.00 15.06 19.72
C LYS A 101 6.72 13.72 19.49
N HIS A 102 5.99 12.65 19.21
CA HIS A 102 6.55 11.32 18.93
C HIS A 102 7.27 11.20 17.57
N LEU A 103 7.10 12.15 16.64
CA LEU A 103 7.85 12.18 15.36
C LEU A 103 9.08 13.09 15.42
N ILE A 104 9.10 14.09 16.32
CA ILE A 104 10.25 14.99 16.52
C ILE A 104 11.36 14.26 17.30
N GLU A 105 10.98 13.43 18.29
CA GLU A 105 11.93 12.54 18.95
C GLU A 105 11.94 11.17 18.25
N THR A 106 12.61 11.09 17.09
CA THR A 106 13.19 9.81 16.64
C THR A 106 14.37 9.47 17.57
N LYS A 107 14.11 9.31 18.87
CA LYS A 107 15.04 8.58 19.73
C LYS A 107 14.84 7.12 19.39
N LEU A 108 15.77 6.57 18.61
CA LEU A 108 15.91 5.13 18.42
C LEU A 108 15.62 4.45 19.75
N THR A 109 14.52 3.73 19.80
CA THR A 109 14.11 3.05 21.02
C THR A 109 15.22 2.07 21.37
N LYS A 110 15.45 1.83 22.66
CA LYS A 110 16.55 0.94 23.11
C LYS A 110 16.51 -0.44 22.44
N LYS A 111 15.34 -0.88 21.95
CA LYS A 111 15.15 -2.10 21.15
C LYS A 111 15.81 -2.01 19.77
N GLU A 112 15.70 -0.88 19.07
CA GLU A 112 16.25 -0.69 17.72
C GLU A 112 17.78 -0.61 17.73
N LYS A 113 18.39 0.07 18.72
CA LYS A 113 19.85 0.04 18.91
C LYS A 113 20.37 -1.38 19.19
N LYS A 114 19.63 -2.17 19.97
CA LYS A 114 19.97 -3.59 20.22
C LYS A 114 19.81 -4.45 18.97
N ALA A 115 18.78 -4.20 18.16
CA ALA A 115 18.57 -4.88 16.89
C ALA A 115 19.71 -4.60 15.91
N HIS A 116 20.14 -3.34 15.79
CA HIS A 116 21.26 -2.95 14.93
C HIS A 116 22.57 -3.63 15.35
N LYS A 117 22.87 -3.64 16.65
CA LYS A 117 24.06 -4.32 17.19
C LYS A 117 24.00 -5.84 17.00
N LYS A 118 22.81 -6.44 17.00
CA LYS A 118 22.62 -7.88 16.75
C LYS A 118 22.82 -8.20 15.27
N LEU A 119 22.32 -7.35 14.37
CA LEU A 119 22.50 -7.49 12.92
C LEU A 119 23.96 -7.34 12.51
N GLU A 120 24.71 -6.39 13.07
CA GLU A 120 26.15 -6.26 12.80
C GLU A 120 26.95 -7.48 13.28
N LYS A 121 26.63 -8.00 14.48
CA LYS A 121 27.25 -9.22 14.98
C LYS A 121 26.92 -10.44 14.13
N ALA A 122 25.69 -10.54 13.64
CA ALA A 122 25.26 -11.61 12.73
C ALA A 122 25.98 -11.51 11.37
N ARG A 123 26.12 -10.30 10.81
CA ARG A 123 26.88 -10.06 9.58
C ARG A 123 28.35 -10.42 9.72
N LYS A 124 29.01 -10.03 10.83
CA LYS A 124 30.41 -10.40 11.09
C LYS A 124 30.59 -11.91 11.25
N LYS A 125 29.68 -12.59 11.96
CA LYS A 125 29.71 -14.06 12.06
C LYS A 125 29.45 -14.75 10.72
N ALA A 126 28.54 -14.23 9.89
CA ALA A 126 28.27 -14.75 8.56
C ALA A 126 29.48 -14.56 7.63
N GLY A 127 30.15 -13.40 7.69
CA GLY A 127 31.39 -13.14 6.96
C GLY A 127 32.52 -14.07 7.39
N GLN A 128 32.73 -14.25 8.69
CA GLN A 128 33.74 -15.19 9.22
C GLN A 128 33.46 -16.64 8.84
N LYS A 129 32.18 -17.07 8.82
CA LYS A 129 31.82 -18.40 8.33
C LYS A 129 31.98 -18.55 6.82
N ALA A 130 31.75 -17.49 6.05
CA ALA A 130 31.98 -17.51 4.61
C ALA A 130 33.47 -17.62 4.26
N ASP A 131 34.34 -16.94 5.02
CA ASP A 131 35.80 -17.02 4.88
C ASP A 131 36.34 -18.41 5.26
N GLN A 132 35.77 -19.01 6.31
CA GLN A 132 36.11 -20.35 6.78
C GLN A 132 35.58 -21.48 5.88
N LEU A 133 34.63 -21.19 4.98
CA LEU A 133 34.15 -22.12 3.96
C LEU A 133 34.86 -21.92 2.60
N ALA A 134 35.64 -20.84 2.46
CA ALA A 134 36.43 -20.49 1.28
C ALA A 134 37.93 -20.83 1.44
N SER A 135 38.31 -21.41 2.59
CA SER A 135 39.63 -21.99 2.89
C SER A 135 39.54 -23.50 2.94
#